data_AF-A0A1B9MMU8-F1
#
_entry.id   AF-A0A1B9MMU8-F1
#
_cell.length_a   1.000
_cell.length_b   1.000
_cell.length_c   1.000
_cell.angle_alpha   90.00
_cell.angle_beta   90.00
_cell.angle_gamma   90.00
#
_symmetry.space_group_name_H-M   'P 1'
#
loop_
_entity.id
_entity.type
_entity.pdbx_description
1 polymer ?
#
loop_
_entity_poly.entity_id
_entity_poly.type
_entity_poly.pdbx_seq_one_letter_code
_entity_poly.pdbx_strand_id
1 'polypeptide(L)'
;MKIAKLDDMTKGWFIGNFEPSIYKTNDVEVAVKKYNKGDYEEEHYHKIATEYTVILSGKVRMNGIEYSSGDIIVIEPREATDFECLEDGTINVVVKLPGANNDKYLK
;
A
#
# COMPACT_ATOMS: atom_id res chain seq x y z
N MET A 1 -18.54 3.45 19.86
CA MET A 1 -18.21 2.96 18.50
C MET A 1 -17.94 4.17 17.63
N LYS A 2 -16.83 4.19 16.87
CA LYS A 2 -16.51 5.25 15.89
C LYS A 2 -16.71 4.68 14.49
N ILE A 3 -17.22 5.49 13.56
CA ILE A 3 -17.49 5.10 12.17
C ILE A 3 -16.84 6.14 11.25
N ALA A 4 -16.18 5.70 10.19
CA ALA A 4 -15.61 6.54 9.14
C ALA A 4 -15.78 5.86 7.78
N LYS A 5 -15.74 6.61 6.68
CA LYS A 5 -15.73 6.04 5.33
C LYS A 5 -14.30 6.00 4.81
N LEU A 6 -13.95 4.92 4.11
CA LEU A 6 -12.63 4.80 3.47
C LEU A 6 -12.39 5.91 2.44
N ASP A 7 -13.43 6.33 1.73
CA ASP A 7 -13.33 7.38 0.70
C ASP A 7 -13.04 8.78 1.30
N ASP A 8 -13.19 8.94 2.61
CA ASP A 8 -12.76 10.16 3.33
C ASP A 8 -11.24 10.14 3.65
N MET A 9 -10.56 9.00 3.45
CA MET A 9 -9.15 8.80 3.83
C MET A 9 -8.20 9.11 2.69
N THR A 10 -7.08 9.77 3.00
CA THR A 10 -6.09 10.13 1.98
C THR A 10 -5.41 8.90 1.41
N LYS A 11 -5.63 8.62 0.12
CA LYS A 11 -5.16 7.41 -0.57
C LYS A 11 -5.53 6.12 0.20
N GLY A 12 -6.65 6.12 0.92
CA GLY A 12 -7.13 4.97 1.69
C GLY A 12 -6.35 4.66 2.97
N TRP A 13 -5.38 5.48 3.39
CA TRP A 13 -4.67 5.33 4.66
C TRP A 13 -5.58 5.67 5.83
N PHE A 14 -5.93 4.68 6.67
CA PHE A 14 -6.85 4.88 7.79
C PHE A 14 -6.20 4.65 9.17
N ILE A 15 -5.07 3.92 9.23
CA ILE A 15 -4.22 3.82 10.42
C ILE A 15 -2.81 4.27 10.05
N GLY A 16 -2.15 4.98 10.96
CA GLY A 16 -0.81 5.53 10.77
C GLY A 16 -0.79 7.05 10.91
N ASN A 17 0.38 7.65 10.70
CA ASN A 17 0.61 9.07 10.86
C ASN A 17 0.14 9.91 9.65
N PHE A 18 -1.09 9.68 9.22
CA PHE A 18 -1.75 10.38 8.11
C PHE A 18 -2.86 11.32 8.60
N GLU A 19 -3.33 12.20 7.71
CA GLU A 19 -4.51 13.03 7.94
C GLU A 19 -5.48 12.92 6.74
N PRO A 20 -6.76 12.56 6.97
CA PRO A 20 -7.32 12.06 8.22
C PRO A 20 -6.83 10.64 8.58
N SER A 21 -6.94 10.26 9.86
CA SER A 21 -6.62 8.91 10.35
C SER A 21 -7.53 8.55 11.53
N ILE A 22 -8.04 7.31 11.55
CA ILE A 22 -8.90 6.83 12.66
C ILE A 22 -8.06 6.44 13.89
N TYR A 23 -6.78 6.14 13.70
CA TYR A 23 -5.82 5.84 14.75
C TYR A 23 -4.40 6.25 14.31
N LYS A 24 -3.91 7.36 14.89
CA LYS A 24 -2.55 7.86 14.65
C LYS A 24 -1.55 7.06 15.48
N THR A 25 -0.56 6.47 14.81
CA THR A 25 0.56 5.75 15.41
C THR A 25 1.74 5.72 14.43
N ASN A 26 2.94 5.43 14.94
CA ASN A 26 4.12 5.10 14.15
C ASN A 26 4.46 3.60 14.24
N ASP A 27 3.66 2.79 14.93
CA ASP A 27 3.90 1.35 15.09
C ASP A 27 3.48 0.58 13.84
N VAL A 28 2.46 1.06 13.13
CA VAL A 28 1.91 0.45 11.92
C VAL A 28 1.22 1.48 11.03
N GLU A 29 1.30 1.28 9.73
CA GLU A 29 0.43 1.97 8.76
C GLU A 29 -0.46 0.94 8.07
N VAL A 30 -1.73 1.30 7.83
CA VAL A 30 -2.69 0.44 7.12
C VAL A 30 -3.50 1.26 6.13
N ALA A 31 -3.55 0.80 4.89
CA ALA A 31 -4.39 1.34 3.84
C ALA A 31 -5.18 0.26 3.10
N VAL A 32 -6.36 0.62 2.62
CA VAL A 32 -7.04 -0.09 1.54
C VAL A 32 -6.97 0.80 0.30
N LYS A 33 -6.30 0.36 -0.76
CA LYS A 33 -6.17 1.14 -1.99
C LYS A 33 -7.15 0.64 -3.04
N LYS A 34 -7.60 1.57 -3.89
CA LYS A 34 -8.40 1.28 -5.08
C LYS A 34 -7.65 1.87 -6.27
N TYR A 35 -7.52 1.08 -7.33
CA TYR A 35 -6.80 1.46 -8.53
C TYR A 35 -7.63 1.17 -9.79
N ASN A 36 -7.39 1.96 -10.83
CA ASN A 36 -7.83 1.69 -12.19
C ASN A 36 -6.66 1.20 -13.04
N LYS A 37 -6.96 0.56 -14.17
CA LYS A 37 -5.95 0.05 -15.08
C LYS A 37 -5.03 1.19 -15.56
N GLY A 38 -3.73 0.95 -15.48
CA GLY A 38 -2.70 1.91 -15.84
C GLY A 38 -2.27 2.85 -14.72
N ASP A 39 -2.91 2.81 -13.54
CA ASP A 39 -2.35 3.44 -12.34
C ASP A 39 -0.97 2.83 -12.04
N TYR A 40 0.00 3.69 -11.75
CA TYR A 40 1.40 3.30 -11.61
C TYR A 40 2.06 4.01 -10.43
N GLU A 41 2.92 3.29 -9.70
CA GLU A 41 3.91 3.88 -8.78
C GLU A 41 5.32 3.56 -9.25
N GLU A 42 6.17 4.59 -9.34
CA GLU A 42 7.58 4.46 -9.72
C GLU A 42 8.36 3.53 -8.80
N GLU A 43 9.43 2.92 -9.31
CA GLU A 43 10.32 2.07 -8.53
C GLU A 43 10.82 2.81 -7.28
N HIS A 44 10.55 2.23 -6.12
CA HIS A 44 10.87 2.80 -4.83
C HIS A 44 11.23 1.72 -3.81
N TYR A 45 11.82 2.13 -2.70
CA TYR A 45 12.13 1.25 -1.58
C TYR A 45 11.92 1.96 -0.24
N HIS A 46 11.79 1.14 0.80
CA HIS A 46 11.73 1.56 2.20
C HIS A 46 13.05 1.27 2.90
N LYS A 47 13.57 2.15 3.78
CA LYS A 47 14.81 1.84 4.53
C LYS A 47 14.56 1.13 5.84
N ILE A 48 13.37 1.31 6.41
CA ILE A 48 13.02 0.86 7.75
C ILE A 48 11.83 -0.09 7.71
N ALA A 49 10.76 0.28 7.01
CA ALA A 49 9.53 -0.49 7.03
C ALA A 49 9.62 -1.74 6.14
N THR A 50 9.13 -2.87 6.66
CA THR A 50 8.69 -3.99 5.82
C THR A 50 7.26 -3.68 5.36
N GLU A 51 7.01 -3.82 4.05
CA GLU A 51 5.69 -3.65 3.46
C GLU A 51 5.05 -5.01 3.16
N TYR A 52 3.78 -5.14 3.51
CA TYR A 52 2.96 -6.31 3.21
C TYR A 52 1.77 -5.84 2.37
N THR A 53 1.61 -6.42 1.19
CA THR A 53 0.51 -6.09 0.28
C THR A 53 -0.27 -7.35 -0.04
N VAL A 54 -1.58 -7.34 0.22
CA VAL A 54 -2.49 -8.41 -0.20
C VAL A 54 -3.42 -7.88 -1.29
N ILE A 55 -3.52 -8.62 -2.39
CA ILE A 55 -4.44 -8.29 -3.49
C ILE A 55 -5.81 -8.89 -3.15
N LEU A 56 -6.80 -8.04 -2.88
CA LEU A 56 -8.16 -8.48 -2.55
C LEU A 56 -8.96 -8.77 -3.82
N SER A 57 -8.79 -7.94 -4.85
CA SER A 57 -9.44 -8.09 -6.16
C SER A 57 -8.56 -7.50 -7.27
N GLY A 58 -8.69 -8.02 -8.48
CA GLY A 58 -7.98 -7.55 -9.66
C GLY A 58 -6.58 -8.13 -9.80
N LYS A 59 -5.75 -7.42 -10.58
CA LYS A 59 -4.43 -7.89 -11.01
C LYS A 59 -3.43 -6.74 -11.09
N VAL A 60 -2.22 -6.98 -10.60
CA VAL A 60 -1.13 -6.00 -10.58
C VAL A 60 0.16 -6.62 -11.12
N ARG A 61 1.12 -5.77 -11.48
CA ARG A 61 2.50 -6.15 -11.76
C ARG A 61 3.43 -5.37 -10.84
N MET A 62 4.38 -6.08 -10.23
CA MET A 62 5.44 -5.49 -9.40
C MET A 62 6.75 -6.22 -9.74
N ASN A 63 7.79 -5.48 -10.07
CA ASN A 63 9.09 -5.97 -10.53
C ASN A 63 8.99 -6.97 -11.71
N GLY A 64 8.07 -6.70 -12.64
CA GLY A 64 7.82 -7.58 -13.79
C GLY A 64 7.05 -8.87 -13.47
N ILE A 65 6.73 -9.11 -12.20
CA ILE A 65 5.96 -10.28 -11.75
C ILE A 65 4.50 -9.88 -11.58
N GLU A 66 3.60 -10.68 -12.13
CA GLU A 66 2.15 -10.44 -12.01
C GLU A 66 1.58 -11.13 -10.78
N TYR A 67 0.79 -10.40 -10.02
CA TYR A 67 0.07 -10.87 -8.85
C TYR A 67 -1.43 -10.66 -9.03
N SER A 68 -2.22 -11.49 -8.38
CA SER A 68 -3.66 -11.58 -8.52
C SER A 68 -4.34 -11.78 -7.17
N SER A 69 -5.67 -11.79 -7.18
CA SER A 69 -6.48 -11.88 -5.97
C SER A 69 -6.10 -13.10 -5.11
N GLY A 70 -5.81 -12.85 -3.83
CA GLY A 70 -5.35 -13.85 -2.87
C GLY A 70 -3.84 -13.91 -2.67
N ASP A 71 -3.05 -13.30 -3.58
CA ASP A 71 -1.60 -13.22 -3.42
C ASP A 71 -1.23 -12.23 -2.29
N ILE A 72 -0.20 -12.60 -1.54
CA ILE A 72 0.40 -11.79 -0.47
C ILE A 72 1.86 -11.56 -0.82
N ILE A 73 2.25 -10.30 -0.94
CA ILE A 73 3.58 -9.84 -1.28
C ILE A 73 4.21 -9.23 -0.03
N VAL A 74 5.46 -9.59 0.23
CA VAL A 74 6.29 -9.01 1.29
C VAL A 74 7.48 -8.32 0.63
N ILE A 75 7.72 -7.07 0.98
CA ILE A 75 8.84 -6.27 0.49
C ILE A 75 9.69 -5.90 1.70
N GLU A 76 10.92 -6.40 1.74
CA GLU A 76 11.81 -6.16 2.86
C GLU A 76 12.47 -4.78 2.80
N PRO A 77 12.99 -4.25 3.92
CA PRO A 77 13.74 -3.01 3.91
C PRO A 77 14.88 -3.06 2.89
N ARG A 78 14.96 -2.02 2.06
CA ARG A 78 15.90 -1.81 0.96
C ARG A 78 15.67 -2.68 -0.27
N GLU A 79 14.61 -3.47 -0.29
CA GLU A 79 14.10 -4.08 -1.51
C GLU A 79 13.30 -3.05 -2.32
N ALA A 80 13.62 -2.93 -3.60
CA ALA A 80 12.94 -1.99 -4.49
C ALA A 80 11.75 -2.68 -5.15
N THR A 81 10.66 -1.93 -5.32
CA THR A 81 9.49 -2.37 -6.07
C THR A 81 8.88 -1.20 -6.83
N ASP A 82 8.39 -1.47 -8.03
CA ASP A 82 7.38 -0.64 -8.69
C ASP A 82 5.97 -1.22 -8.44
N PHE A 83 4.95 -0.54 -8.99
CA PHE A 83 3.58 -1.02 -8.98
C PHE A 83 2.87 -0.60 -10.27
N GLU A 84 2.24 -1.52 -10.98
CA GLU A 84 1.37 -1.25 -12.11
C GLU A 84 0.03 -1.98 -11.94
N CYS A 85 -1.07 -1.25 -12.04
CA CYS A 85 -2.41 -1.83 -12.03
C CYS A 85 -2.80 -2.32 -13.43
N LEU A 86 -3.16 -3.60 -13.57
CA LEU A 86 -3.48 -4.23 -14.85
C LEU A 86 -4.98 -4.31 -15.15
N GLU A 87 -5.84 -4.09 -14.14
CA GLU A 87 -7.29 -4.26 -14.20
C GLU A 87 -8.04 -3.16 -13.44
N ASP A 88 -9.14 -2.65 -14.01
CA ASP A 88 -9.98 -1.65 -13.35
C ASP A 88 -10.65 -2.20 -12.09
N GLY A 89 -10.75 -1.38 -11.04
CA GLY A 89 -11.35 -1.82 -9.79
C GLY A 89 -10.47 -2.80 -9.00
N THR A 90 -9.15 -2.77 -9.23
CA THR A 90 -8.19 -3.51 -8.41
C THR A 90 -8.17 -2.92 -7.00
N ILE A 91 -8.21 -3.81 -6.00
CA ILE A 91 -8.20 -3.44 -4.58
C ILE A 91 -7.10 -4.22 -3.88
N ASN A 92 -6.27 -3.51 -3.12
CA ASN A 92 -5.29 -4.13 -2.25
C ASN A 92 -5.35 -3.55 -0.83
N VAL A 93 -4.80 -4.30 0.13
CA VAL A 93 -4.48 -3.79 1.47
C VAL A 93 -2.98 -3.69 1.58
N VAL A 94 -2.50 -2.55 2.08
CA VAL A 94 -1.09 -2.31 2.35
C VAL A 94 -0.92 -2.14 3.85
N VAL A 95 0.02 -2.89 4.43
CA VAL A 95 0.44 -2.78 5.83
C VAL A 95 1.94 -2.49 5.87
N LYS A 96 2.35 -1.51 6.68
CA LYS A 96 3.78 -1.22 6.90
C LYS A 96 4.13 -1.33 8.37
N LEU A 97 5.23 -2.04 8.66
CA LEU A 97 5.74 -2.27 10.01
C LEU A 97 7.25 -1.95 10.06
N PRO A 98 7.69 -0.99 10.89
CA PRO A 98 6.88 0.01 11.60
C PRO A 98 6.25 1.03 10.63
N GLY A 99 5.38 1.90 11.14
CA GLY A 99 4.90 3.09 10.44
C GLY A 99 5.95 4.19 10.40
N ALA A 100 6.98 4.00 9.56
CA ALA A 100 8.12 4.89 9.48
C ALA A 100 7.84 6.14 8.61
N ASN A 101 7.79 7.30 9.27
CA ASN A 101 7.60 8.59 8.58
C ASN A 101 8.73 8.89 7.58
N ASN A 102 8.37 9.38 6.40
CA ASN A 102 9.30 9.78 5.33
C ASN A 102 10.28 8.67 4.92
N ASP A 103 9.84 7.40 4.96
CA ASP A 103 10.69 6.25 4.68
C ASP A 103 10.62 5.76 3.22
N LYS A 104 9.87 6.43 2.33
CA LYS A 104 9.81 6.06 0.89
C LYS A 104 10.88 6.81 0.10
N TYR A 105 11.69 6.08 -0.67
CA TYR A 105 12.75 6.64 -1.53
C TYR A 105 12.57 6.13 -2.96
N LEU A 106 12.61 7.04 -3.93
CA LEU A 106 12.63 6.68 -5.36
C LEU A 106 14.00 6.13 -5.74
N LYS A 107 14.03 5.22 -6.72
CA LYS A 107 15.26 4.62 -7.25
C LYS A 107 15.62 5.15 -8.64
#